data_AF-A0A9P1FS24-F1
#
_entry.id   AF-A0A9P1FS24-F1
#
_cell.length_a   1.000
_cell.length_b   1.000
_cell.length_c   1.000
_cell.angle_alpha   90.00
_cell.angle_beta   90.00
_cell.angle_gamma   90.00
#
_symmetry.space_group_name_H-M   'P 1'
#
loop_
_entity.id
_entity.type
_entity.pdbx_description
1 polymer ?
#
loop_
_entity_poly.entity_id
_entity_poly.type
_entity_poly.pdbx_seq_one_letter_code
_entity_poly.pdbx_strand_id
1 'polypeptide(L)'
;MFYPTARAFEKSSQIGLAVQPWRPMEPCTQIINSAVADFLDARDAQRKSSSFAMCPVIAALAGQRHDDSEQSVSSVLDKFRMRYDVPVELSTVGDFVDFPWIKPSDFLKAMEIYEDDPQVFQDIQKLLAHDWKELQENGVHVDGHHVYPVLIGMKADWSYQVDAGMLERSYRRAPKGLIRQSFLEEHALPWSSESLWTQILMQDESVNGKPRFYRPDIWHVVQMGVGKDFASAAMVLLVRVLPATNVDDRFALLSDMYLRWCREFKKTRYISKIDKRFVGGAGLRDEPHGAWNKAALTVTILEFLQYFCEQHKEVLMEHTDVRLRYVFAAVTALNTFMSGLYHQDLWIPSSEAKRLAAQGMRFVKMFMYLAHLSAMEGQPYFALRPKLHLLHECAVWLDIQSARAAFAFNVLAESCSLDEDFVGRLAFVSRTVSPRLVSQRSIERYLVQIQLSWSEPESAR
;
A
#
# COMPACT_ATOMS: atom_id res chain seq x y z
N MET A 1 19.17 12.24 24.76
CA MET A 1 18.85 13.13 25.90
C MET A 1 17.58 13.91 25.55
N PHE A 2 16.40 13.42 25.94
CA PHE A 2 15.16 14.17 26.12
C PHE A 2 14.16 13.23 26.83
N TYR A 3 13.74 13.61 28.04
CA TYR A 3 12.67 12.96 28.81
C TYR A 3 11.30 13.34 28.23
N PRO A 4 10.29 12.45 28.24
CA PRO A 4 8.90 12.85 28.05
C PRO A 4 8.30 13.35 29.37
N THR A 5 7.63 14.50 29.30
CA THR A 5 6.93 15.17 30.40
C THR A 5 5.63 14.44 30.78
N ALA A 6 5.46 14.26 32.09
CA ALA A 6 4.36 13.56 32.76
C ALA A 6 3.04 14.35 32.77
N ARG A 7 2.28 14.33 31.67
CA ARG A 7 0.92 14.92 31.63
C ARG A 7 -0.20 14.01 31.12
N ALA A 8 0.08 12.73 30.84
CA ALA A 8 -0.94 11.81 30.32
C ALA A 8 -1.64 10.93 31.38
N PHE A 9 -1.31 11.05 32.67
CA PHE A 9 -1.81 10.11 33.70
C PHE A 9 -3.03 10.58 34.50
N GLU A 10 -3.61 11.76 34.23
CA GLU A 10 -4.68 12.31 35.06
C GLU A 10 -6.12 11.99 34.60
N LYS A 11 -6.33 11.10 33.62
CA LYS A 11 -7.68 10.75 33.14
C LYS A 11 -8.07 9.27 33.23
N SER A 12 -7.30 8.42 33.89
CA SER A 12 -7.64 7.00 34.06
C SER A 12 -8.33 6.65 35.39
N SER A 13 -8.69 7.63 36.23
CA SER A 13 -9.28 7.38 37.55
C SER A 13 -10.81 7.20 37.58
N GLN A 14 -11.49 7.17 36.42
CA GLN A 14 -12.96 7.04 36.36
C GLN A 14 -13.51 5.70 35.87
N ILE A 15 -12.65 4.71 35.59
CA ILE A 15 -13.10 3.36 35.25
C ILE A 15 -12.34 2.43 36.18
N GLY A 16 -13.04 1.85 37.17
CA GLY A 16 -12.49 1.03 38.26
C GLY A 16 -11.84 -0.30 37.83
N LEU A 17 -11.06 -0.31 36.74
CA LEU A 17 -10.18 -1.38 36.35
C LEU A 17 -8.84 -1.18 37.06
N ALA A 18 -8.58 -2.01 38.06
CA ALA A 18 -7.26 -2.11 38.68
C ALA A 18 -6.25 -2.60 37.63
N VAL A 19 -5.51 -1.66 37.02
CA VAL A 19 -4.30 -2.00 36.27
C VAL A 19 -3.26 -2.45 37.28
N GLN A 20 -2.89 -3.73 37.28
CA GLN A 20 -1.77 -4.18 38.10
C GLN A 20 -0.50 -3.42 37.67
N PRO A 21 0.26 -2.85 38.62
CA PRO A 21 1.51 -2.19 38.29
C PRO A 21 2.50 -3.21 37.70
N TRP A 22 3.21 -2.77 36.66
CA TRP A 22 4.27 -3.51 35.99
C TRP A 22 5.31 -3.98 37.03
N ARG A 23 5.47 -5.30 37.19
CA ARG A 23 6.44 -5.86 38.15
C ARG A 23 7.86 -5.75 37.59
N PRO A 24 8.84 -5.21 38.32
CA PRO A 24 10.22 -5.22 37.89
C PRO A 24 10.79 -6.64 37.97
N MET A 25 11.34 -7.11 36.85
CA MET A 25 12.16 -8.32 36.69
C MET A 25 11.47 -9.66 36.98
N GLU A 26 10.71 -10.16 35.99
CA GLU A 26 10.64 -11.61 35.80
C GLU A 26 11.99 -12.09 35.22
N PRO A 27 12.71 -13.04 35.86
CA PRO A 27 13.91 -13.62 35.28
C PRO A 27 13.60 -14.21 33.90
N CYS A 28 14.55 -14.17 32.95
CA CYS A 28 14.37 -14.68 31.58
C CYS A 28 13.79 -16.11 31.56
N THR A 29 14.14 -16.94 32.54
CA THR A 29 13.59 -18.27 32.74
C THR A 29 12.07 -18.28 32.97
N GLN A 30 11.51 -17.32 33.70
CA GLN A 30 10.05 -17.20 33.88
C GLN A 30 9.32 -16.79 32.60
N ILE A 31 9.95 -15.98 31.75
CA ILE A 31 9.37 -15.56 30.46
C ILE A 31 9.38 -16.74 29.47
N ILE A 32 10.46 -17.52 29.44
CA ILE A 32 10.53 -18.74 28.61
C ILE A 32 9.54 -19.78 29.12
N ASN A 33 9.43 -19.96 30.44
CA ASN A 33 8.46 -20.86 31.06
C ASN A 33 7.01 -20.46 30.77
N SER A 34 6.72 -19.16 30.77
CA SER A 34 5.42 -18.61 30.37
C SER A 34 5.12 -18.89 28.89
N ALA A 35 6.12 -18.73 28.01
CA ALA A 35 5.97 -19.09 26.59
C ALA A 35 5.74 -20.60 26.38
N VAL A 36 6.45 -21.47 27.13
CA VAL A 36 6.22 -22.92 27.10
C VAL A 36 4.81 -23.26 27.58
N ALA A 37 4.30 -22.60 28.62
CA ALA A 37 2.93 -22.75 29.08
C ALA A 37 1.91 -22.33 28.00
N ASP A 38 2.13 -21.18 27.34
CA ASP A 38 1.31 -20.73 26.21
C ASP A 38 1.28 -21.75 25.05
N PHE A 39 2.41 -22.43 24.77
CA PHE A 39 2.48 -23.49 23.75
C PHE A 39 1.74 -24.76 24.16
N LEU A 40 1.75 -25.13 25.44
CA LEU A 40 0.97 -26.25 25.97
C LEU A 40 -0.53 -25.97 25.88
N ASP A 41 -0.94 -24.75 26.22
CA ASP A 41 -2.33 -24.31 26.11
C ASP A 41 -2.80 -24.28 24.65
N ALA A 42 -1.96 -23.79 23.73
CA ALA A 42 -2.24 -23.84 22.30
C ALA A 42 -2.37 -25.27 21.76
N ARG A 43 -1.48 -26.18 22.17
CA ARG A 43 -1.53 -27.62 21.83
C ARG A 43 -2.83 -28.25 22.33
N ASP A 44 -3.21 -27.97 23.57
CA ASP A 44 -4.37 -28.58 24.22
C ASP A 44 -5.70 -27.99 23.71
N ALA A 45 -5.72 -26.71 23.34
CA ALA A 45 -6.83 -26.09 22.60
C ALA A 45 -7.00 -26.71 21.21
N GLN A 46 -5.90 -26.97 20.50
CA GLN A 46 -5.93 -27.56 19.16
C GLN A 46 -6.32 -29.05 19.17
N ARG A 47 -5.95 -29.82 20.21
CA ARG A 47 -6.43 -31.22 20.40
C ARG A 47 -7.95 -31.34 20.52
N LYS A 48 -8.63 -30.30 20.99
CA LYS A 48 -10.10 -30.25 21.07
C LYS A 48 -10.76 -29.93 19.72
N SER A 49 -9.97 -29.47 18.75
CA SER A 49 -10.37 -29.19 17.37
C SER A 49 -9.93 -30.37 16.49
N SER A 50 -10.83 -31.29 16.19
CA SER A 50 -10.54 -32.58 15.54
C SER A 50 -10.07 -32.51 14.08
N SER A 51 -9.86 -31.32 13.49
CA SER A 51 -9.66 -31.17 12.03
C SER A 51 -8.32 -30.58 11.57
N PHE A 52 -7.39 -30.18 12.44
CA PHE A 52 -6.14 -29.55 11.98
C PHE A 52 -4.87 -30.30 12.41
N ALA A 53 -4.04 -30.64 11.43
CA ALA A 53 -2.67 -31.10 11.67
C ALA A 53 -1.84 -29.97 12.31
N MET A 54 -1.24 -30.27 13.46
CA MET A 54 -0.46 -29.30 14.24
C MET A 54 0.84 -28.94 13.52
N CYS A 55 1.21 -27.65 13.53
CA CYS A 55 2.51 -27.20 13.04
C CYS A 55 3.63 -28.03 13.71
N PRO A 56 4.53 -28.70 12.94
CA PRO A 56 5.57 -29.57 13.50
C PRO A 56 6.46 -28.88 14.52
N VAL A 57 6.67 -27.56 14.37
CA VAL A 57 7.43 -26.73 15.31
C VAL A 57 6.69 -26.58 16.63
N ILE A 58 5.40 -26.23 16.60
CA ILE A 58 4.58 -26.09 17.81
C ILE A 58 4.43 -27.44 18.52
N ALA A 59 4.24 -28.52 17.78
CA ALA A 59 4.19 -29.87 18.33
C ALA A 59 5.50 -30.25 19.04
N ALA A 60 6.66 -29.88 18.47
CA ALA A 60 7.96 -30.12 19.07
C ALA A 60 8.24 -29.22 20.28
N LEU A 61 7.83 -27.95 20.23
CA LEU A 61 7.96 -27.00 21.35
C LEU A 61 7.10 -27.43 22.55
N ALA A 62 5.86 -27.85 22.29
CA ALA A 62 4.94 -28.32 23.32
C ALA A 62 5.33 -29.70 23.91
N GLY A 63 6.33 -30.37 23.33
CA GLY A 63 6.94 -31.58 23.88
C GLY A 63 8.13 -31.33 24.81
N GLN A 64 8.61 -30.08 24.91
CA GLN A 64 9.77 -29.77 25.76
C GLN A 64 9.37 -29.71 27.24
N ARG A 65 10.29 -30.14 28.11
CA ARG A 65 10.08 -30.08 29.56
C ARG A 65 10.35 -28.66 30.07
N HIS A 66 9.59 -28.28 31.09
CA HIS A 66 9.58 -26.92 31.65
C HIS A 66 10.82 -26.62 32.53
N ASP A 67 11.60 -27.64 32.90
CA ASP A 67 12.78 -27.52 33.76
C ASP A 67 14.07 -27.14 33.00
N ASP A 68 14.08 -27.23 31.67
CA ASP A 68 15.27 -26.92 30.84
C ASP A 68 14.88 -26.16 29.54
N SER A 69 13.98 -25.19 29.70
CA SER A 69 13.18 -24.61 28.61
C SER A 69 14.01 -23.83 27.58
N GLU A 70 15.14 -23.24 27.94
CA GLU A 70 15.95 -22.46 26.99
C GLU A 70 16.73 -23.35 26.01
N GLN A 71 17.48 -24.34 26.51
CA GLN A 71 18.28 -25.24 25.67
C GLN A 71 17.38 -26.15 24.83
N SER A 72 16.26 -26.59 25.41
CA SER A 72 15.26 -27.40 24.72
C SER A 72 14.51 -26.63 23.62
N VAL A 73 14.02 -25.41 23.89
CA VAL A 73 13.41 -24.55 22.86
C VAL A 73 14.41 -24.20 21.77
N SER A 74 15.66 -23.87 22.15
CA SER A 74 16.74 -23.58 21.19
C SER A 74 17.01 -24.76 20.26
N SER A 75 17.06 -26.00 20.78
CA SER A 75 17.24 -27.21 19.98
C SER A 75 16.09 -27.45 18.99
N VAL A 76 14.85 -27.09 19.36
CA VAL A 76 13.69 -27.18 18.48
C VAL A 76 13.77 -26.13 17.38
N LEU A 77 14.07 -24.88 17.73
CA LEU A 77 14.22 -23.82 16.73
C LEU A 77 15.37 -24.12 15.75
N ASP A 78 16.46 -24.68 16.25
CA ASP A 78 17.60 -25.13 15.42
C ASP A 78 17.20 -26.28 14.48
N LYS A 79 16.49 -27.29 15.01
CA LYS A 79 15.95 -28.42 14.22
C LYS A 79 15.08 -27.96 13.05
N PHE A 80 14.34 -26.85 13.21
CA PHE A 80 13.46 -26.31 12.17
C PHE A 80 14.03 -25.08 11.44
N ARG A 81 15.32 -24.75 11.64
CA ARG A 81 15.99 -23.59 11.04
C ARG A 81 15.28 -22.25 11.28
N MET A 82 14.68 -22.09 12.46
CA MET A 82 13.97 -20.87 12.88
C MET A 82 14.82 -19.97 13.78
N ARG A 83 16.13 -20.21 13.84
CA ARG A 83 17.06 -19.41 14.62
C ARG A 83 17.60 -18.28 13.76
N TYR A 84 17.53 -17.05 14.27
CA TYR A 84 18.33 -15.97 13.70
C TYR A 84 19.74 -16.11 14.26
N ASP A 85 20.71 -16.45 13.40
CA ASP A 85 22.12 -16.53 13.76
C ASP A 85 22.72 -15.12 13.88
N VAL A 86 22.23 -14.38 14.88
CA VAL A 86 22.74 -13.04 15.19
C VAL A 86 23.92 -13.18 16.14
N PRO A 87 25.12 -12.72 15.76
CA PRO A 87 26.27 -12.76 16.66
C PRO A 87 25.96 -11.94 17.93
N VAL A 88 26.13 -12.59 19.08
CA VAL A 88 26.05 -11.95 20.39
C VAL A 88 27.46 -11.51 20.76
N GLU A 89 27.67 -10.20 20.91
CA GLU A 89 28.93 -9.64 21.39
C GLU A 89 28.84 -9.36 22.89
N LEU A 90 29.98 -9.46 23.59
CA LEU A 90 30.06 -9.05 24.99
C LEU A 90 30.37 -7.55 25.05
N SER A 91 29.56 -6.78 25.78
CA SER A 91 29.74 -5.34 25.94
C SER A 91 29.61 -4.93 27.40
N THR A 92 30.29 -3.84 27.79
CA THR A 92 30.17 -3.30 29.15
C THR A 92 29.05 -2.27 29.21
N VAL A 93 28.03 -2.50 30.03
CA VAL A 93 26.89 -1.58 30.22
C VAL A 93 26.80 -1.17 31.68
N GLY A 94 27.33 0.01 32.00
CA GLY A 94 27.46 0.46 33.40
C GLY A 94 28.44 -0.42 34.17
N ASP A 95 28.00 -0.97 35.31
CA ASP A 95 28.81 -1.87 36.14
C ASP A 95 28.77 -3.34 35.67
N PHE A 96 27.98 -3.66 34.65
CA PHE A 96 27.92 -5.00 34.07
C PHE A 96 29.02 -5.18 33.03
N VAL A 97 30.08 -5.88 33.41
CA VAL A 97 31.12 -6.37 32.51
C VAL A 97 30.60 -7.62 31.80
N ASP A 98 30.89 -7.76 30.51
CA ASP A 98 30.47 -8.89 29.66
C ASP A 98 28.95 -9.07 29.52
N PHE A 99 28.19 -7.97 29.42
CA PHE A 99 26.76 -8.04 29.12
C PHE A 99 26.57 -8.56 27.68
N PRO A 100 25.84 -9.67 27.48
CA PRO A 100 25.55 -10.19 26.14
C PRO A 100 24.65 -9.20 25.40
N TRP A 101 25.22 -8.56 24.38
CA TRP A 101 24.60 -7.51 23.60
C TRP A 101 24.48 -7.96 22.14
N ILE A 102 23.26 -7.93 21.62
CA ILE A 102 23.02 -8.02 20.19
C ILE A 102 23.09 -6.61 19.63
N LYS A 103 24.07 -6.35 18.76
CA LYS A 103 24.12 -5.07 18.05
C LYS A 103 22.85 -4.91 17.20
N PRO A 104 22.11 -3.81 17.36
CA PRO A 104 20.93 -3.55 16.53
C PRO A 104 21.24 -3.65 15.03
N SER A 105 22.45 -3.26 14.59
CA SER A 105 22.89 -3.41 13.21
C SER A 105 23.01 -4.86 12.74
N ASP A 106 23.40 -5.79 13.60
CA ASP A 106 23.62 -7.18 13.20
C ASP A 106 22.31 -7.97 13.23
N PHE A 107 21.38 -7.59 14.12
CA PHE A 107 19.99 -8.05 14.04
C PHE A 107 19.30 -7.54 12.77
N LEU A 108 19.48 -6.26 12.44
CA LEU A 108 18.95 -5.69 11.20
C LEU A 108 19.58 -6.33 9.96
N LYS A 109 20.90 -6.57 9.91
CA LYS A 109 21.54 -7.32 8.82
C LYS A 109 21.02 -8.75 8.70
N ALA A 110 20.76 -9.43 9.82
CA ALA A 110 20.18 -10.77 9.79
C ALA A 110 18.72 -10.77 9.27
N MET A 111 17.97 -9.69 9.50
CA MET A 111 16.67 -9.48 8.84
C MET A 111 16.82 -9.11 7.35
N GLU A 112 17.82 -8.28 7.01
CA GLU A 112 18.17 -7.85 5.66
C GLU A 112 18.60 -9.04 4.78
N ILE A 113 19.28 -10.04 5.35
CA ILE A 113 19.62 -11.32 4.69
C ILE A 113 18.38 -12.06 4.17
N TYR A 114 17.21 -11.90 4.79
CA TYR A 114 15.96 -12.49 4.31
C TYR A 114 15.18 -11.58 3.35
N GLU A 115 15.42 -10.27 3.38
CA GLU A 115 14.89 -9.30 2.40
C GLU A 115 15.60 -9.45 1.04
N ASP A 116 16.85 -9.92 1.04
CA ASP A 116 17.73 -10.02 -0.12
C ASP A 116 17.88 -11.44 -0.71
N ASP A 117 17.13 -12.45 -0.25
CA ASP A 117 17.11 -13.77 -0.89
C ASP A 117 15.89 -13.91 -1.83
N PRO A 118 16.07 -13.78 -3.16
CA PRO A 118 14.99 -13.95 -4.11
C PRO A 118 14.32 -15.32 -3.98
N GLN A 119 15.04 -16.36 -3.52
CA GLN A 119 14.49 -17.70 -3.38
C GLN A 119 13.42 -17.74 -2.29
N VAL A 120 13.63 -17.05 -1.16
CA VAL A 120 12.63 -16.99 -0.07
C VAL A 120 11.34 -16.34 -0.58
N PHE A 121 11.45 -15.24 -1.32
CA PHE A 121 10.29 -14.60 -1.94
C PHE A 121 9.57 -15.58 -2.88
N GLN A 122 10.30 -16.26 -3.77
CA GLN A 122 9.72 -17.24 -4.71
C GLN A 122 9.09 -18.44 -4.00
N ASP A 123 9.67 -18.93 -2.90
CA ASP A 123 9.11 -20.01 -2.10
C ASP A 123 7.80 -19.60 -1.43
N ILE A 124 7.70 -18.35 -0.96
CA ILE A 124 6.44 -17.78 -0.46
C ILE A 124 5.40 -17.69 -1.59
N GLN A 125 5.77 -17.15 -2.75
CA GLN A 125 4.86 -17.09 -3.91
C GLN A 125 4.36 -18.48 -4.31
N LYS A 126 5.25 -19.48 -4.28
CA LYS A 126 4.93 -20.87 -4.55
C LYS A 126 3.92 -21.44 -3.58
N LEU A 127 4.15 -21.26 -2.28
CA LEU A 127 3.23 -21.72 -1.24
C LEU A 127 1.84 -21.12 -1.44
N LEU A 128 1.77 -19.79 -1.61
CA LEU A 128 0.52 -19.08 -1.83
C LEU A 128 -0.22 -19.54 -3.10
N ALA A 129 0.49 -19.70 -4.22
CA ALA A 129 -0.12 -20.18 -5.46
C ALA A 129 -0.68 -21.61 -5.33
N HIS A 130 0.00 -22.50 -4.60
CA HIS A 130 -0.50 -23.84 -4.32
C HIS A 130 -1.73 -23.83 -3.40
N ASP A 131 -1.73 -23.03 -2.33
CA ASP A 131 -2.89 -22.89 -1.45
C ASP A 131 -4.12 -22.37 -2.21
N TRP A 132 -3.93 -21.39 -3.11
CA TRP A 132 -5.01 -20.90 -3.95
C TRP A 132 -5.50 -21.92 -4.98
N LYS A 133 -4.61 -22.74 -5.53
CA LYS A 133 -4.99 -23.84 -6.40
C LYS A 133 -5.87 -24.84 -5.65
N GLU A 134 -5.46 -25.24 -4.45
CA GLU A 134 -6.22 -26.15 -3.59
C GLU A 134 -7.62 -25.61 -3.34
N LEU A 135 -7.74 -24.31 -3.03
CA LEU A 135 -9.05 -23.66 -2.86
C LEU A 135 -9.88 -23.64 -4.16
N GLN A 136 -9.27 -23.43 -5.32
CA GLN A 136 -9.96 -23.44 -6.63
C GLN A 136 -10.47 -24.82 -7.02
N GLU A 137 -9.68 -25.87 -6.77
CA GLU A 137 -10.00 -27.25 -7.17
C GLU A 137 -10.94 -27.93 -6.17
N ASN A 138 -10.70 -27.74 -4.88
CA ASN A 138 -11.39 -28.49 -3.83
C ASN A 138 -12.45 -27.67 -3.10
N GLY A 139 -12.41 -26.33 -3.17
CA GLY A 139 -13.38 -25.46 -2.52
C GLY A 139 -13.28 -25.44 -1.00
N VAL A 140 -14.19 -24.70 -0.38
CA VAL A 140 -14.36 -24.60 1.08
C VAL A 140 -15.84 -24.68 1.45
N HIS A 141 -16.14 -25.32 2.57
CA HIS A 141 -17.51 -25.39 3.09
C HIS A 141 -17.80 -24.18 3.98
N VAL A 142 -18.81 -23.38 3.62
CA VAL A 142 -19.27 -22.19 4.36
C VAL A 142 -20.79 -22.27 4.48
N ASP A 143 -21.30 -22.34 5.71
CA ASP A 143 -22.74 -22.35 6.03
C ASP A 143 -23.58 -23.35 5.21
N GLY A 144 -23.05 -24.56 5.02
CA GLY A 144 -23.71 -25.63 4.25
C GLY A 144 -23.58 -25.50 2.73
N HIS A 145 -22.91 -24.45 2.24
CA HIS A 145 -22.55 -24.28 0.84
C HIS A 145 -21.11 -24.71 0.58
N HIS A 146 -20.87 -25.33 -0.57
CA HIS A 146 -19.51 -25.61 -1.05
C HIS A 146 -19.11 -24.54 -2.07
N VAL A 147 -18.12 -23.72 -1.70
CA VAL A 147 -17.73 -22.52 -2.45
C VAL A 147 -16.33 -22.71 -3.02
N TYR A 148 -16.15 -22.39 -4.31
CA TYR A 148 -14.88 -22.49 -5.03
C TYR A 148 -14.37 -21.08 -5.34
N PRO A 149 -13.50 -20.49 -4.52
CA PRO A 149 -12.99 -19.17 -4.78
C PRO A 149 -12.04 -19.20 -5.99
N VAL A 150 -12.27 -18.30 -6.95
CA VAL A 150 -11.45 -18.17 -8.16
C VAL A 150 -10.71 -16.83 -8.13
N LEU A 151 -9.40 -16.88 -8.37
CA LEU A 151 -8.58 -15.66 -8.48
C LEU A 151 -8.71 -15.12 -9.90
N ILE A 152 -9.22 -13.89 -10.01
CA ILE A 152 -9.44 -13.20 -11.30
C ILE A 152 -8.33 -12.19 -11.66
N GLY A 153 -7.38 -12.01 -10.74
CA GLY A 153 -6.22 -11.14 -10.89
C GLY A 153 -5.45 -10.96 -9.59
N MET A 154 -4.23 -10.45 -9.72
CA MET A 154 -3.35 -10.06 -8.62
C MET A 154 -3.15 -8.54 -8.66
N LYS A 155 -3.55 -7.86 -7.59
CA LYS A 155 -3.30 -6.44 -7.36
C LYS A 155 -2.17 -6.25 -6.36
N ALA A 156 -1.25 -5.34 -6.66
CA ALA A 156 -0.16 -4.93 -5.77
C ALA A 156 0.48 -3.63 -6.31
N ASP A 157 1.42 -3.04 -5.56
CA ASP A 157 2.31 -2.03 -6.15
C ASP A 157 3.09 -2.64 -7.33
N TRP A 158 3.44 -1.80 -8.29
CA TRP A 158 4.03 -2.23 -9.55
C TRP A 158 5.36 -2.97 -9.37
N SER A 159 6.19 -2.57 -8.39
CA SER A 159 7.44 -3.29 -8.06
C SER A 159 7.14 -4.73 -7.64
N TYR A 160 6.19 -4.92 -6.72
CA TYR A 160 5.78 -6.25 -6.30
C TYR A 160 5.24 -7.09 -7.46
N GLN A 161 4.44 -6.50 -8.36
CA GLN A 161 3.96 -7.20 -9.55
C GLN A 161 5.08 -7.61 -10.51
N VAL A 162 6.11 -6.78 -10.65
CA VAL A 162 7.30 -7.11 -11.45
C VAL A 162 7.99 -8.34 -10.87
N ASP A 163 8.20 -8.38 -9.56
CA ASP A 163 8.90 -9.48 -8.90
C ASP A 163 8.06 -10.76 -8.86
N ALA A 164 6.79 -10.66 -8.45
CA ALA A 164 5.86 -11.79 -8.38
C ALA A 164 5.48 -12.32 -9.77
N GLY A 165 5.48 -11.46 -10.79
CA GLY A 165 5.19 -11.84 -12.18
C GLY A 165 6.41 -12.22 -13.01
N MET A 166 7.62 -12.11 -12.46
CA MET A 166 8.88 -12.25 -13.21
C MET A 166 8.91 -11.39 -14.49
N LEU A 167 8.37 -10.16 -14.40
CA LEU A 167 8.15 -9.28 -15.55
C LEU A 167 9.47 -8.62 -16.02
N GLU A 168 10.12 -9.20 -17.02
CA GLU A 168 11.34 -8.64 -17.62
C GLU A 168 11.08 -7.42 -18.51
N ARG A 169 9.91 -7.39 -19.15
CA ARG A 169 9.46 -6.29 -20.00
C ARG A 169 8.34 -5.55 -19.30
N SER A 170 8.71 -4.42 -18.67
CA SER A 170 7.76 -3.46 -18.11
C SER A 170 7.71 -2.18 -18.96
N TYR A 171 6.58 -1.48 -18.91
CA TYR A 171 5.98 -0.48 -19.83
C TYR A 171 6.80 0.70 -20.38
N ARG A 172 8.12 0.61 -20.56
CA ARG A 172 8.94 1.72 -21.09
C ARG A 172 8.74 2.01 -22.59
N ARG A 173 7.97 1.24 -23.38
CA ARG A 173 8.00 1.34 -24.87
C ARG A 173 6.72 1.09 -25.70
N ALA A 174 5.51 0.99 -25.14
CA ALA A 174 4.32 0.63 -25.94
C ALA A 174 3.44 1.85 -26.37
N PRO A 175 3.25 2.12 -27.68
CA PRO A 175 2.32 3.14 -28.18
C PRO A 175 0.84 2.79 -27.95
N LYS A 176 0.00 3.83 -27.90
CA LYS A 176 -1.44 3.83 -27.61
C LYS A 176 -2.28 2.79 -28.39
N GLY A 177 -1.88 2.44 -29.61
CA GLY A 177 -2.58 1.44 -30.43
C GLY A 177 -2.49 0.03 -29.85
N LEU A 178 -1.36 -0.30 -29.22
CA LEU A 178 -1.10 -1.63 -28.68
C LEU A 178 -2.04 -2.02 -27.54
N ILE A 179 -2.60 -1.06 -26.79
CA ILE A 179 -3.48 -1.38 -25.66
C ILE A 179 -4.79 -1.99 -26.12
N ARG A 180 -5.43 -1.42 -27.14
CA ARG A 180 -6.66 -1.99 -27.68
C ARG A 180 -6.36 -3.23 -28.51
N GLN A 181 -5.25 -3.20 -29.24
CA GLN A 181 -4.76 -4.31 -30.04
C GLN A 181 -4.41 -5.52 -29.16
N SER A 182 -3.94 -5.33 -27.93
CA SER A 182 -3.61 -6.44 -27.00
C SER A 182 -4.83 -7.24 -26.56
N PHE A 183 -6.05 -6.73 -26.75
CA PHE A 183 -7.27 -7.52 -26.55
C PHE A 183 -7.70 -8.32 -27.78
N LEU A 184 -7.03 -8.12 -28.91
CA LEU A 184 -7.39 -8.71 -30.21
C LEU A 184 -6.24 -9.53 -30.81
N GLU A 185 -5.00 -9.19 -30.48
CA GLU A 185 -3.79 -9.77 -31.05
C GLU A 185 -2.83 -10.21 -29.95
N GLU A 186 -2.24 -11.38 -30.15
CA GLU A 186 -1.27 -11.93 -29.24
C GLU A 186 0.03 -11.12 -29.29
N HIS A 187 0.58 -10.84 -28.12
CA HIS A 187 1.88 -10.20 -28.00
C HIS A 187 2.86 -11.14 -27.34
N ALA A 188 4.15 -10.94 -27.61
CA ALA A 188 5.18 -11.65 -26.87
C ALA A 188 4.98 -11.43 -25.36
N LEU A 189 5.12 -12.50 -24.56
CA LEU A 189 4.90 -12.47 -23.11
C LEU A 189 5.91 -11.56 -22.40
N PRO A 190 5.53 -10.82 -21.34
CA PRO A 190 6.40 -9.84 -20.71
C PRO A 190 7.50 -10.46 -19.83
N TRP A 191 7.64 -11.77 -19.80
CA TRP A 191 8.63 -12.54 -19.05
C TRP A 191 9.34 -13.56 -19.95
N SER A 192 10.60 -13.90 -19.64
CA SER A 192 11.25 -15.09 -20.23
C SER A 192 10.89 -16.36 -19.48
N SER A 193 10.66 -16.25 -18.17
CA SER A 193 10.22 -17.32 -17.28
C SER A 193 8.85 -16.98 -16.71
N GLU A 194 7.88 -17.86 -16.94
CA GLU A 194 6.52 -17.65 -16.45
C GLU A 194 6.45 -17.75 -14.93
N SER A 195 5.65 -16.93 -14.26
CA SER A 195 5.49 -17.03 -12.80
C SER A 195 4.61 -18.22 -12.40
N LEU A 196 4.71 -18.64 -11.15
CA LEU A 196 3.87 -19.70 -10.61
C LEU A 196 2.38 -19.32 -10.58
N TRP A 197 2.08 -18.02 -10.42
CA TRP A 197 0.71 -17.51 -10.42
C TRP A 197 -0.02 -17.80 -11.74
N THR A 198 0.67 -17.64 -12.87
CA THR A 198 0.05 -17.87 -14.20
C THR A 198 0.24 -19.29 -14.72
N GLN A 199 1.20 -20.06 -14.17
CA GLN A 199 1.37 -21.48 -14.47
C GLN A 199 0.34 -22.38 -13.76
N ILE A 200 0.06 -22.10 -12.48
CA ILE A 200 -0.62 -23.06 -11.59
C ILE A 200 -2.13 -22.79 -11.49
N LEU A 201 -2.52 -21.52 -11.43
CA LEU A 201 -3.92 -21.13 -11.21
C LEU A 201 -4.71 -21.08 -12.52
N MET A 202 -6.03 -21.13 -12.43
CA MET A 202 -6.91 -20.90 -13.58
C MET A 202 -6.62 -19.52 -14.22
N GLN A 203 -6.46 -19.51 -15.55
CA GLN A 203 -6.13 -18.30 -16.32
C GLN A 203 -7.26 -17.93 -17.29
N ASP A 204 -7.34 -16.63 -17.59
CA ASP A 204 -8.15 -16.13 -18.69
C ASP A 204 -7.57 -16.64 -20.02
N GLU A 205 -8.32 -17.46 -20.75
CA GLU A 205 -7.91 -18.03 -22.04
C GLU A 205 -8.00 -17.02 -23.20
N SER A 206 -8.59 -15.84 -22.98
CA SER A 206 -8.64 -14.83 -24.03
C SER A 206 -7.26 -14.21 -24.30
N VAL A 207 -7.14 -13.52 -25.43
CA VAL A 207 -5.86 -13.01 -25.97
C VAL A 207 -5.09 -12.23 -24.90
N ASN A 208 -3.84 -12.60 -24.65
CA ASN A 208 -2.99 -12.03 -23.58
C ASN A 208 -3.62 -12.11 -22.16
N GLY A 209 -4.46 -13.11 -21.87
CA GLY A 209 -5.13 -13.24 -20.57
C GLY A 209 -4.18 -13.46 -19.39
N LYS A 210 -3.12 -14.25 -19.58
CA LYS A 210 -2.05 -14.45 -18.60
C LYS A 210 -1.39 -13.13 -18.16
N PRO A 211 -0.84 -12.29 -19.07
CA PRO A 211 -0.32 -10.96 -18.69
C PRO A 211 -1.35 -10.06 -17.99
N ARG A 212 -2.64 -10.19 -18.33
CA ARG A 212 -3.73 -9.42 -17.72
C ARG A 212 -4.07 -9.87 -16.30
N PHE A 213 -3.50 -10.96 -15.81
CA PHE A 213 -3.61 -11.37 -14.42
C PHE A 213 -3.04 -10.30 -13.47
N TYR A 214 -2.02 -9.56 -13.88
CA TYR A 214 -1.43 -8.47 -13.09
C TYR A 214 -2.22 -7.17 -13.28
N ARG A 215 -2.93 -6.74 -12.24
CA ARG A 215 -3.92 -5.64 -12.33
C ARG A 215 -3.30 -4.32 -11.84
N PRO A 216 -3.37 -3.24 -12.63
CA PRO A 216 -2.81 -1.96 -12.19
C PRO A 216 -3.53 -1.43 -10.94
N ASP A 217 -2.78 -1.20 -9.87
CA ASP A 217 -3.32 -0.49 -8.71
C ASP A 217 -3.52 0.99 -9.03
N ILE A 218 -4.76 1.37 -9.32
CA ILE A 218 -5.13 2.74 -9.67
C ILE A 218 -4.80 3.75 -8.55
N TRP A 219 -4.83 3.33 -7.28
CA TRP A 219 -4.52 4.18 -6.15
C TRP A 219 -3.03 4.56 -6.14
N HIS A 220 -2.13 3.58 -6.26
CA HIS A 220 -0.68 3.85 -6.38
C HIS A 220 -0.32 4.59 -7.67
N VAL A 221 -1.03 4.27 -8.76
CA VAL A 221 -0.86 4.89 -10.07
C VAL A 221 -1.16 6.39 -10.01
N VAL A 222 -2.26 6.78 -9.38
CA VAL A 222 -2.69 8.19 -9.30
C VAL A 222 -2.08 8.89 -8.09
N GLN A 223 -2.34 8.40 -6.88
CA GLN A 223 -2.03 9.13 -5.65
C GLN A 223 -0.54 9.13 -5.34
N MET A 224 0.17 8.04 -5.64
CA MET A 224 1.63 7.92 -5.47
C MET A 224 2.38 7.95 -6.81
N GLY A 225 1.74 8.48 -7.85
CA GLY A 225 2.26 8.48 -9.20
C GLY A 225 1.86 9.70 -10.00
N VAL A 226 1.15 9.48 -11.10
CA VAL A 226 0.89 10.51 -12.10
C VAL A 226 0.09 11.70 -11.54
N GLY A 227 -0.81 11.48 -10.58
CA GLY A 227 -1.54 12.56 -9.91
C GLY A 227 -0.63 13.42 -9.04
N LYS A 228 0.35 12.81 -8.36
CA LYS A 228 1.37 13.50 -7.57
C LYS A 228 2.32 14.31 -8.45
N ASP A 229 2.84 13.70 -9.51
CA ASP A 229 3.71 14.37 -10.49
C ASP A 229 2.97 15.55 -11.16
N PHE A 230 1.72 15.32 -11.58
CA PHE A 230 0.85 16.35 -12.13
C PHE A 230 0.64 17.51 -11.14
N ALA A 231 0.22 17.22 -9.91
CA ALA A 231 -0.03 18.23 -8.88
C ALA A 231 1.21 19.09 -8.63
N SER A 232 2.38 18.45 -8.59
CA SER A 232 3.65 19.12 -8.40
C SER A 232 3.96 20.14 -9.50
N ALA A 233 3.92 19.69 -10.76
CA ALA A 233 4.16 20.56 -11.91
C ALA A 233 3.07 21.64 -12.08
N ALA A 234 1.81 21.30 -11.80
CA ALA A 234 0.69 22.23 -11.81
C ALA A 234 0.90 23.37 -10.79
N MET A 235 1.32 23.06 -9.56
CA MET A 235 1.64 24.09 -8.56
C MET A 235 2.74 25.04 -9.05
N VAL A 236 3.82 24.53 -9.65
CA VAL A 236 4.92 25.35 -10.20
C VAL A 236 4.45 26.32 -11.28
N LEU A 237 3.47 25.92 -12.11
CA LEU A 237 2.86 26.82 -13.08
C LEU A 237 1.89 27.81 -12.42
N LEU A 238 0.99 27.31 -11.57
CA LEU A 238 -0.08 28.12 -10.97
C LEU A 238 0.45 29.20 -10.03
N VAL A 239 1.55 28.98 -9.32
CA VAL A 239 2.14 30.04 -8.47
C VAL A 239 2.53 31.29 -9.27
N ARG A 240 2.73 31.18 -10.60
CA ARG A 240 3.10 32.32 -11.45
C ARG A 240 2.00 33.37 -11.59
N VAL A 241 0.74 33.01 -11.32
CA VAL A 241 -0.40 33.93 -11.38
C VAL A 241 -0.58 34.73 -10.10
N LEU A 242 0.15 34.36 -9.03
CA LEU A 242 0.03 35.02 -7.73
C LEU A 242 0.81 36.36 -7.71
N PRO A 243 0.24 37.41 -7.09
CA PRO A 243 0.83 38.74 -7.08
C PRO A 243 1.98 38.85 -6.07
N ALA A 244 3.12 38.26 -6.39
CA ALA A 244 4.37 38.41 -5.64
C ALA A 244 5.59 38.45 -6.57
N THR A 245 6.67 39.07 -6.10
CA THR A 245 7.85 39.41 -6.91
C THR A 245 8.83 38.25 -7.07
N ASN A 246 8.88 37.32 -6.12
CA ASN A 246 9.74 36.14 -6.18
C ASN A 246 8.94 34.84 -5.96
N VAL A 247 9.56 33.72 -6.33
CA VAL A 247 8.92 32.40 -6.30
C VAL A 247 8.59 31.92 -4.88
N ASP A 248 9.41 32.26 -3.88
CA ASP A 248 9.23 31.80 -2.50
C ASP A 248 8.03 32.49 -1.85
N ASP A 249 7.86 33.79 -2.08
CA ASP A 249 6.69 34.55 -1.63
C ASP A 249 5.40 34.05 -2.30
N ARG A 250 5.45 33.68 -3.59
CA ARG A 250 4.30 33.08 -4.28
C ARG A 250 3.92 31.73 -3.67
N PHE A 251 4.89 30.90 -3.29
CA PHE A 251 4.63 29.65 -2.58
C PHE A 251 4.10 29.87 -1.15
N ALA A 252 4.55 30.93 -0.47
CA ALA A 252 3.98 31.33 0.82
C ALA A 252 2.50 31.70 0.69
N LEU A 253 2.15 32.52 -0.31
CA LEU A 253 0.76 32.85 -0.62
C LEU A 253 -0.08 31.60 -0.95
N LEU A 254 0.45 30.69 -1.78
CA LEU A 254 -0.23 29.44 -2.11
C LEU A 254 -0.45 28.57 -0.85
N SER A 255 0.53 28.51 0.05
CA SER A 255 0.43 27.80 1.32
C SER A 255 -0.70 28.36 2.19
N ASP A 256 -0.77 29.68 2.32
CA ASP A 256 -1.81 30.35 3.10
C ASP A 256 -3.20 30.13 2.51
N MET A 257 -3.31 30.09 1.18
CA MET A 257 -4.55 29.76 0.48
C MET A 257 -4.96 28.30 0.74
N TYR A 258 -4.03 27.35 0.64
CA TYR A 258 -4.28 25.94 0.94
C TYR A 258 -4.72 25.73 2.39
N LEU A 259 -4.04 26.32 3.37
CA LEU A 259 -4.38 26.19 4.78
C LEU A 259 -5.75 26.82 5.11
N ARG A 260 -6.10 27.94 4.48
CA ARG A 260 -7.43 28.54 4.60
C ARG A 260 -8.49 27.62 4.00
N TRP A 261 -8.28 27.14 2.78
CA TRP A 261 -9.18 26.21 2.11
C TRP A 261 -9.42 24.95 2.94
N CYS A 262 -8.37 24.34 3.51
CA CYS A 262 -8.52 23.17 4.37
C CYS A 262 -9.39 23.45 5.61
N ARG A 263 -9.29 24.64 6.22
CA ARG A 263 -10.14 25.01 7.35
C ARG A 263 -11.60 25.21 6.92
N GLU A 264 -11.81 25.92 5.81
CA GLU A 264 -13.14 26.24 5.28
C GLU A 264 -13.91 24.98 4.87
N PHE A 265 -13.25 24.08 4.13
CA PHE A 265 -13.86 22.85 3.62
C PHE A 265 -13.66 21.63 4.54
N LYS A 266 -13.18 21.86 5.77
CA LYS A 266 -12.93 20.82 6.80
C LYS A 266 -12.07 19.65 6.30
N LYS A 267 -11.07 19.96 5.46
CA LYS A 267 -10.14 18.97 4.92
C LYS A 267 -8.98 18.73 5.90
N THR A 268 -8.48 17.50 5.93
CA THR A 268 -7.34 17.13 6.78
C THR A 268 -6.07 17.85 6.33
N ARG A 269 -5.48 18.61 7.25
CA ARG A 269 -4.21 19.31 6.99
C ARG A 269 -3.03 18.36 7.20
N TYR A 270 -2.61 17.65 6.15
CA TYR A 270 -1.44 16.78 6.23
C TYR A 270 -0.10 17.52 6.22
N ILE A 271 -0.08 18.76 5.77
CA ILE A 271 1.12 19.61 5.68
C ILE A 271 0.83 21.01 6.20
N SER A 272 1.90 21.68 6.63
CA SER A 272 1.87 23.08 7.09
C SER A 272 2.31 24.08 6.02
N LYS A 273 2.99 23.65 4.95
CA LYS A 273 3.55 24.53 3.93
C LYS A 273 3.72 23.81 2.59
N ILE A 274 3.52 24.55 1.50
CA ILE A 274 3.86 24.20 0.12
C ILE A 274 5.04 25.09 -0.30
N ASP A 275 6.18 24.50 -0.65
CA ASP A 275 7.36 25.22 -1.12
C ASP A 275 8.11 24.48 -2.23
N LYS A 276 9.21 25.06 -2.72
CA LYS A 276 10.03 24.48 -3.79
C LYS A 276 10.48 23.05 -3.49
N ARG A 277 10.81 22.75 -2.23
CA ARG A 277 11.22 21.40 -1.81
C ARG A 277 10.02 20.47 -1.83
N PHE A 278 8.88 20.91 -1.34
CA PHE A 278 7.64 20.14 -1.35
C PHE A 278 7.25 19.69 -2.76
N VAL A 279 7.40 20.56 -3.76
CA VAL A 279 7.10 20.25 -5.17
C VAL A 279 8.28 19.58 -5.93
N GLY A 280 9.37 19.25 -5.24
CA GLY A 280 10.53 18.60 -5.86
C GLY A 280 11.34 19.48 -6.82
N GLY A 281 11.19 20.81 -6.74
CA GLY A 281 11.88 21.80 -7.56
C GLY A 281 10.93 22.75 -8.30
N ALA A 282 11.38 23.98 -8.54
CA ALA A 282 10.59 25.04 -9.19
C ALA A 282 11.42 25.92 -10.16
N GLY A 283 12.67 25.54 -10.43
CA GLY A 283 13.53 26.14 -11.43
C GLY A 283 13.12 25.79 -12.86
N LEU A 284 13.77 26.44 -13.81
CA LEU A 284 13.54 26.21 -15.25
C LEU A 284 13.94 24.80 -15.69
N ARG A 285 14.96 24.22 -15.04
CA ARG A 285 15.52 22.89 -15.33
C ARG A 285 15.15 21.83 -14.30
N ASP A 286 14.35 22.20 -13.30
CA ASP A 286 13.89 21.26 -12.29
C ASP A 286 12.75 20.42 -12.86
N GLU A 287 12.70 19.12 -12.54
CA GLU A 287 11.59 18.22 -12.85
C GLU A 287 10.70 18.07 -11.58
N PRO A 288 9.56 18.77 -11.48
CA PRO A 288 8.69 18.68 -10.32
C PRO A 288 8.06 17.28 -10.23
N HIS A 289 8.22 16.62 -9.09
CA HIS A 289 7.79 15.22 -8.89
C HIS A 289 7.12 14.96 -7.53
N GLY A 290 6.96 16.01 -6.69
CA GLY A 290 6.35 15.92 -5.38
C GLY A 290 7.18 15.14 -4.34
N ALA A 291 7.66 15.81 -3.31
CA ALA A 291 8.51 15.21 -2.29
C ALA A 291 7.72 14.49 -1.17
N TRP A 292 6.39 14.40 -1.27
CA TRP A 292 5.56 13.77 -0.24
C TRP A 292 5.34 12.27 -0.48
N ASN A 293 5.18 11.54 0.62
CA ASN A 293 5.01 10.09 0.65
C ASN A 293 3.60 9.64 1.06
N LYS A 294 2.73 10.57 1.47
CA LYS A 294 1.36 10.25 1.89
C LYS A 294 0.39 10.40 0.73
N ALA A 295 -0.15 9.29 0.24
CA ALA A 295 -1.08 9.27 -0.90
C ALA A 295 -2.32 10.18 -0.72
N ALA A 296 -2.92 10.18 0.47
CA ALA A 296 -4.08 11.01 0.79
C ALA A 296 -3.82 12.53 0.62
N LEU A 297 -2.55 12.96 0.72
CA LEU A 297 -2.18 14.35 0.45
C LEU A 297 -2.33 14.69 -1.04
N THR A 298 -2.04 13.77 -1.96
CA THR A 298 -2.24 13.98 -3.40
C THR A 298 -3.71 14.28 -3.70
N VAL A 299 -4.64 13.52 -3.12
CA VAL A 299 -6.09 13.77 -3.27
C VAL A 299 -6.44 15.18 -2.80
N THR A 300 -6.01 15.52 -1.59
CA THR A 300 -6.31 16.83 -0.97
C THR A 300 -5.71 17.99 -1.78
N ILE A 301 -4.51 17.82 -2.33
CA ILE A 301 -3.87 18.82 -3.19
C ILE A 301 -4.60 18.93 -4.53
N LEU A 302 -4.98 17.83 -5.18
CA LEU A 302 -5.71 17.88 -6.46
C LEU A 302 -7.07 18.57 -6.31
N GLU A 303 -7.80 18.32 -5.23
CA GLU A 303 -9.03 19.03 -4.89
C GLU A 303 -8.77 20.54 -4.70
N PHE A 304 -7.74 20.90 -3.94
CA PHE A 304 -7.34 22.29 -3.75
C PHE A 304 -6.95 22.97 -5.06
N LEU A 305 -6.21 22.28 -5.94
CA LEU A 305 -5.79 22.84 -7.23
C LEU A 305 -6.98 23.09 -8.15
N GLN A 306 -7.97 22.20 -8.16
CA GLN A 306 -9.22 22.45 -8.88
C GLN A 306 -9.93 23.69 -8.31
N TYR A 307 -10.10 23.76 -6.99
CA TYR A 307 -10.69 24.93 -6.32
C TYR A 307 -9.92 26.22 -6.67
N PHE A 308 -8.60 26.20 -6.60
CA PHE A 308 -7.74 27.32 -6.96
C PHE A 308 -7.99 27.77 -8.40
N CYS A 309 -8.03 26.83 -9.35
CA CYS A 309 -8.27 27.14 -10.75
C CYS A 309 -9.66 27.72 -10.99
N GLU A 310 -10.67 27.25 -10.26
CA GLU A 310 -12.03 27.79 -10.32
C GLU A 310 -12.08 29.24 -9.82
N GLN A 311 -11.40 29.54 -8.70
CA GLN A 311 -11.34 30.91 -8.15
C GLN A 311 -10.56 31.90 -9.03
N HIS A 312 -9.65 31.40 -9.87
CA HIS A 312 -8.80 32.24 -10.76
C HIS A 312 -9.14 32.04 -12.24
N LYS A 313 -10.31 31.49 -12.56
CA LYS A 313 -10.65 31.02 -13.91
C LYS A 313 -10.43 32.08 -14.99
N GLU A 314 -10.88 33.31 -14.75
CA GLU A 314 -10.73 34.42 -15.72
C GLU A 314 -9.25 34.69 -16.00
N VAL A 315 -8.45 34.84 -14.95
CA VAL A 315 -7.00 35.05 -15.05
C VAL A 315 -6.32 33.90 -15.79
N LEU A 316 -6.68 32.64 -15.50
CA LEU A 316 -6.09 31.48 -16.18
C LEU A 316 -6.45 31.41 -17.67
N MET A 317 -7.68 31.81 -18.02
CA MET A 317 -8.16 31.79 -19.41
C MET A 317 -7.58 32.92 -20.25
N GLU A 318 -7.24 34.06 -19.66
CA GLU A 318 -6.65 35.20 -20.35
C GLU A 318 -5.11 35.21 -20.32
N HIS A 319 -4.49 34.41 -19.45
CA HIS A 319 -3.03 34.35 -19.35
C HIS A 319 -2.37 33.98 -20.69
N THR A 320 -1.19 34.55 -20.92
CA THR A 320 -0.34 34.29 -22.10
C THR A 320 0.24 32.87 -22.12
N ASP A 321 0.27 32.20 -20.97
CA ASP A 321 0.80 30.85 -20.83
C ASP A 321 -0.36 29.87 -20.96
N VAL A 322 -0.55 29.36 -22.16
CA VAL A 322 -1.68 28.48 -22.52
C VAL A 322 -1.71 27.20 -21.67
N ARG A 323 -0.60 26.79 -21.05
CA ARG A 323 -0.54 25.59 -20.19
C ARG A 323 -1.47 25.70 -18.99
N LEU A 324 -1.69 26.91 -18.46
CA LEU A 324 -2.58 27.12 -17.30
C LEU A 324 -4.02 26.65 -17.56
N ARG A 325 -4.51 26.84 -18.80
CA ARG A 325 -5.84 26.39 -19.24
C ARG A 325 -5.94 24.86 -19.25
N TYR A 326 -4.86 24.20 -19.68
CA TYR A 326 -4.77 22.75 -19.72
C TYR A 326 -4.56 22.13 -18.34
N VAL A 327 -3.86 22.82 -17.43
CA VAL A 327 -3.79 22.42 -16.01
C VAL A 327 -5.18 22.39 -15.40
N PHE A 328 -5.99 23.44 -15.61
CA PHE A 328 -7.36 23.46 -15.11
C PHE A 328 -8.21 22.31 -15.71
N ALA A 329 -8.18 22.14 -17.04
CA ALA A 329 -8.91 21.06 -17.68
C ALA A 329 -8.46 19.66 -17.23
N ALA A 330 -7.16 19.47 -16.98
CA ALA A 330 -6.59 18.20 -16.53
C ALA A 330 -7.00 17.89 -15.09
N VAL A 331 -6.87 18.84 -14.15
CA VAL A 331 -7.21 18.59 -12.74
C VAL A 331 -8.70 18.28 -12.58
N THR A 332 -9.57 19.01 -13.29
CA THR A 332 -11.01 18.72 -13.29
C THR A 332 -11.32 17.33 -13.84
N ALA A 333 -10.66 16.93 -14.94
CA ALA A 333 -10.86 15.60 -15.51
C ALA A 333 -10.41 14.49 -14.57
N LEU A 334 -9.23 14.63 -13.94
CA LEU A 334 -8.71 13.64 -12.99
C LEU A 334 -9.58 13.54 -11.74
N ASN A 335 -9.98 14.67 -11.15
CA ASN A 335 -10.86 14.67 -9.99
C ASN A 335 -12.23 14.07 -10.33
N THR A 336 -12.81 14.41 -11.48
CA THR A 336 -14.09 13.82 -11.93
C THR A 336 -13.96 12.31 -12.12
N PHE A 337 -12.85 11.84 -12.69
CA PHE A 337 -12.58 10.41 -12.87
C PHE A 337 -12.46 9.69 -11.52
N MET A 338 -11.55 10.12 -10.66
CA MET A 338 -11.28 9.46 -9.38
C MET A 338 -12.46 9.54 -8.43
N SER A 339 -13.04 10.73 -8.22
CA SER A 339 -14.23 10.87 -7.38
C SER A 339 -15.38 10.04 -7.94
N GLY A 340 -15.59 10.05 -9.25
CA GLY A 340 -16.61 9.24 -9.90
C GLY A 340 -16.45 7.76 -9.60
N LEU A 341 -15.25 7.20 -9.71
CA LEU A 341 -15.00 5.79 -9.35
C LEU A 341 -15.36 5.49 -7.89
N TYR A 342 -15.01 6.37 -6.94
CA TYR A 342 -15.30 6.18 -5.51
C TYR A 342 -16.79 6.33 -5.15
N HIS A 343 -17.58 7.00 -6.00
CA HIS A 343 -19.04 7.12 -5.82
C HIS A 343 -19.83 5.97 -6.45
N GLN A 344 -19.15 5.04 -7.13
CA GLN A 344 -19.78 3.87 -7.73
C GLN A 344 -19.48 2.62 -6.91
N ASP A 345 -20.38 1.66 -6.97
CA ASP A 345 -20.16 0.32 -6.42
C ASP A 345 -19.17 -0.49 -7.28
N LEU A 346 -19.03 -1.78 -6.96
CA LEU A 346 -18.20 -2.72 -7.71
C LEU A 346 -18.60 -2.80 -9.20
N TRP A 347 -19.90 -2.70 -9.49
CA TRP A 347 -20.45 -2.77 -10.84
C TRP A 347 -21.00 -1.42 -11.27
N ILE A 348 -20.26 -0.72 -12.12
CA ILE A 348 -20.61 0.62 -12.60
C ILE A 348 -21.57 0.49 -13.79
N PRO A 349 -22.74 1.17 -13.81
CA PRO A 349 -23.60 1.21 -14.99
C PRO A 349 -22.84 1.70 -16.22
N SER A 350 -23.00 1.05 -17.37
CA SER A 350 -22.16 1.32 -18.55
C SER A 350 -22.20 2.76 -19.06
N SER A 351 -23.33 3.46 -18.95
CA SER A 351 -23.41 4.88 -19.30
C SER A 351 -22.48 5.74 -18.44
N GLU A 352 -22.38 5.42 -17.16
CA GLU A 352 -21.55 6.11 -16.19
C GLU A 352 -20.08 5.69 -16.34
N ALA A 353 -19.81 4.39 -16.50
CA ALA A 353 -18.49 3.87 -16.79
C ALA A 353 -17.87 4.53 -18.04
N LYS A 354 -18.65 4.68 -19.12
CA LYS A 354 -18.23 5.37 -20.34
C LYS A 354 -17.92 6.86 -20.10
N ARG A 355 -18.74 7.53 -19.28
CA ARG A 355 -18.51 8.93 -18.88
C ARG A 355 -17.21 9.07 -18.09
N LEU A 356 -16.97 8.20 -17.11
CA LEU A 356 -15.76 8.18 -16.30
C LEU A 356 -14.52 7.85 -17.13
N ALA A 357 -14.59 6.82 -17.98
CA ALA A 357 -13.53 6.47 -18.90
C ALA A 357 -13.13 7.65 -19.80
N ALA A 358 -14.11 8.41 -20.31
CA ALA A 358 -13.85 9.61 -21.09
C ALA A 358 -13.08 10.70 -20.29
N GLN A 359 -13.32 10.83 -18.98
CA GLN A 359 -12.57 11.75 -18.12
C GLN A 359 -11.13 11.27 -17.85
N GLY A 360 -10.94 9.99 -17.56
CA GLY A 360 -9.59 9.40 -17.43
C GLY A 360 -8.78 9.59 -18.72
N MET A 361 -9.40 9.30 -19.88
CA MET A 361 -8.80 9.53 -21.20
C MET A 361 -8.52 11.01 -21.48
N ARG A 362 -9.39 11.92 -21.03
CA ARG A 362 -9.18 13.37 -21.16
C ARG A 362 -7.98 13.81 -20.36
N PHE A 363 -7.84 13.38 -19.10
CA PHE A 363 -6.67 13.67 -18.29
C PHE A 363 -5.37 13.21 -18.97
N VAL A 364 -5.32 11.97 -19.45
CA VAL A 364 -4.12 11.43 -20.14
C VAL A 364 -3.73 12.30 -21.33
N LYS A 365 -4.69 12.68 -22.18
CA LYS A 365 -4.45 13.57 -23.33
C LYS A 365 -3.91 14.94 -22.89
N MET A 366 -4.51 15.54 -21.86
CA MET A 366 -4.07 16.86 -21.36
C MET A 366 -2.70 16.79 -20.71
N PHE A 367 -2.38 15.74 -19.96
CA PHE A 367 -1.06 15.52 -19.38
C PHE A 367 0.01 15.43 -20.48
N MET A 368 -0.23 14.61 -21.51
CA MET A 368 0.69 14.51 -22.65
C MET A 368 0.87 15.85 -23.38
N TYR A 369 -0.20 16.61 -23.56
CA TYR A 369 -0.11 17.91 -24.21
C TYR A 369 0.62 18.95 -23.34
N LEU A 370 0.42 18.94 -22.02
CA LEU A 370 1.18 19.74 -21.06
C LEU A 370 2.68 19.41 -21.06
N ALA A 371 3.03 18.13 -21.20
CA ALA A 371 4.41 17.68 -21.36
C ALA A 371 5.02 18.23 -22.66
N HIS A 372 4.28 18.15 -23.78
CA HIS A 372 4.71 18.71 -25.06
C HIS A 372 4.93 20.22 -24.99
N LEU A 373 3.97 20.97 -24.46
CA LEU A 373 4.08 22.43 -24.30
C LEU A 373 5.24 22.82 -23.39
N SER A 374 5.46 22.10 -22.29
CA SER A 374 6.59 22.36 -21.39
C SER A 374 7.94 22.05 -22.06
N ALA A 375 8.01 20.99 -22.86
CA ALA A 375 9.22 20.67 -23.63
C ALA A 375 9.55 21.75 -24.66
N MET A 376 8.55 22.36 -25.32
CA MET A 376 8.75 23.50 -26.22
C MET A 376 9.34 24.72 -25.52
N GLU A 377 9.00 24.91 -24.24
CA GLU A 377 9.52 25.97 -23.36
C GLU A 377 10.87 25.60 -22.71
N GLY A 378 11.45 24.45 -23.05
CA GLY A 378 12.70 23.95 -22.44
C GLY A 378 12.57 23.61 -20.94
N GLN A 379 11.35 23.32 -20.48
CA GLN A 379 11.02 23.01 -19.09
C GLN A 379 10.68 21.52 -18.96
N PRO A 380 11.36 20.74 -18.09
CA PRO A 380 11.10 19.32 -17.92
C PRO A 380 9.89 19.07 -17.00
N TYR A 381 8.78 19.76 -17.23
CA TYR A 381 7.55 19.61 -16.45
C TYR A 381 6.66 18.52 -17.06
N PHE A 382 5.87 17.85 -16.23
CA PHE A 382 4.97 16.76 -16.63
C PHE A 382 5.70 15.59 -17.29
N ALA A 383 6.76 15.10 -16.64
CA ALA A 383 7.52 13.95 -17.13
C ALA A 383 6.63 12.73 -17.41
N LEU A 384 6.81 12.13 -18.59
CA LEU A 384 6.04 10.95 -19.00
C LEU A 384 6.58 9.70 -18.30
N ARG A 385 5.97 9.36 -17.16
CA ARG A 385 6.33 8.17 -16.37
C ARG A 385 5.42 6.98 -16.72
N PRO A 386 5.87 5.72 -16.51
CA PRO A 386 5.07 4.53 -16.79
C PRO A 386 3.68 4.53 -16.13
N LYS A 387 3.52 5.15 -14.96
CA LYS A 387 2.22 5.26 -14.27
C LYS A 387 1.16 6.02 -15.09
N LEU A 388 1.53 6.94 -15.99
CA LEU A 388 0.57 7.56 -16.90
C LEU A 388 -0.05 6.54 -17.87
N HIS A 389 0.75 5.58 -18.34
CA HIS A 389 0.26 4.48 -19.18
C HIS A 389 -0.65 3.54 -18.39
N LEU A 390 -0.32 3.21 -17.14
CA LEU A 390 -1.19 2.41 -16.27
C LEU A 390 -2.55 3.09 -16.02
N LEU A 391 -2.58 4.41 -15.84
CA LEU A 391 -3.85 5.15 -15.73
C LEU A 391 -4.65 5.09 -17.05
N HIS A 392 -3.95 5.15 -18.18
CA HIS A 392 -4.55 5.02 -19.50
C HIS A 392 -5.16 3.62 -19.70
N GLU A 393 -4.49 2.56 -19.28
CA GLU A 393 -5.02 1.19 -19.23
C GLU A 393 -6.32 1.11 -18.42
N CYS A 394 -6.34 1.65 -17.20
CA CYS A 394 -7.56 1.68 -16.38
C CYS A 394 -8.73 2.36 -17.10
N ALA A 395 -8.48 3.50 -17.75
CA ALA A 395 -9.52 4.23 -18.48
C ALA A 395 -9.98 3.49 -19.74
N VAL A 396 -9.08 2.87 -20.50
CA VAL A 396 -9.42 2.08 -21.69
C VAL A 396 -10.19 0.83 -21.30
N TRP A 397 -9.80 0.15 -20.21
CA TRP A 397 -10.50 -1.03 -19.74
C TRP A 397 -11.94 -0.73 -19.34
N LEU A 398 -12.16 0.37 -18.64
CA LEU A 398 -13.50 0.82 -18.28
C LEU A 398 -14.34 1.15 -19.53
N ASP A 399 -13.75 1.79 -20.55
CA ASP A 399 -14.41 2.06 -21.84
C ASP A 399 -14.80 0.77 -22.57
N ILE A 400 -13.88 -0.20 -22.67
CA ILE A 400 -14.11 -1.49 -23.34
C ILE A 400 -15.24 -2.26 -22.65
N GLN A 401 -15.21 -2.36 -21.32
CA GLN A 401 -16.27 -3.06 -20.57
C GLN A 401 -17.63 -2.38 -20.75
N SER A 402 -17.66 -1.04 -20.67
CA SER A 402 -18.89 -0.26 -20.84
C SER A 402 -19.54 -0.42 -22.22
N ALA A 403 -18.75 -0.76 -23.24
CA ALA A 403 -19.25 -1.01 -24.59
C ALA A 403 -19.78 -2.45 -24.79
N ARG A 404 -19.43 -3.38 -23.91
CA ARG A 404 -19.71 -4.83 -24.07
C ARG A 404 -20.83 -5.34 -23.17
N ALA A 405 -21.09 -4.69 -22.04
CA ALA A 405 -22.05 -5.15 -21.05
C ALA A 405 -22.91 -4.00 -20.52
N ALA A 406 -23.92 -4.32 -19.70
CA ALA A 406 -24.75 -3.33 -19.00
C ALA A 406 -24.03 -2.68 -17.81
N PHE A 407 -23.02 -3.37 -17.27
CA PHE A 407 -22.18 -2.92 -16.18
C PHE A 407 -20.71 -3.13 -16.52
N ALA A 408 -19.84 -2.27 -15.98
CA ALA A 408 -18.40 -2.42 -16.03
C ALA A 408 -17.83 -2.65 -14.63
N PHE A 409 -16.81 -3.50 -14.52
CA PHE A 409 -16.10 -3.72 -13.27
C PHE A 409 -15.32 -2.47 -12.87
N ASN A 410 -15.56 -1.99 -11.64
CA ASN A 410 -14.90 -0.80 -11.10
C ASN A 410 -13.41 -1.07 -10.89
N VAL A 411 -12.57 -0.29 -11.58
CA VAL A 411 -11.10 -0.41 -11.47
C VAL A 411 -10.56 -0.12 -10.07
N LEU A 412 -11.35 0.49 -9.17
CA LEU A 412 -11.00 0.62 -7.76
C LEU A 412 -11.00 -0.71 -6.99
N ALA A 413 -11.64 -1.76 -7.51
CA ALA A 413 -11.52 -3.09 -6.92
C ALA A 413 -10.06 -3.60 -6.92
N GLU A 414 -9.25 -3.08 -7.85
CA GLU A 414 -7.82 -3.36 -7.98
C GLU A 414 -6.95 -2.42 -7.12
N SER A 415 -7.55 -1.58 -6.29
CA SER A 415 -6.83 -0.67 -5.39
C SER A 415 -6.20 -1.41 -4.21
N CYS A 416 -4.95 -1.10 -3.87
CA CYS A 416 -4.33 -1.57 -2.63
C CYS A 416 -4.55 -0.64 -1.43
N SER A 417 -5.39 0.39 -1.56
CA SER A 417 -5.63 1.36 -0.48
C SER A 417 -6.14 0.73 0.82
N LEU A 418 -7.02 -0.29 0.71
CA LEU A 418 -7.53 -1.02 1.88
C LEU A 418 -6.47 -1.95 2.45
N ASP A 419 -5.68 -2.61 1.59
CA ASP A 419 -4.59 -3.49 1.99
C ASP A 419 -3.53 -2.69 2.75
N GLU A 420 -3.19 -1.48 2.32
CA GLU A 420 -2.25 -0.61 3.02
C GLU A 420 -2.77 -0.12 4.36
N ASP A 421 -4.05 0.27 4.45
CA ASP A 421 -4.64 0.64 5.74
C ASP A 421 -4.60 -0.55 6.71
N PHE A 422 -4.89 -1.75 6.20
CA PHE A 422 -4.77 -3.00 6.95
C PHE A 422 -3.35 -3.24 7.44
N VAL A 423 -2.36 -3.20 6.55
CA VAL A 423 -0.93 -3.35 6.91
C VAL A 423 -0.51 -2.27 7.91
N GLY A 424 -0.95 -1.03 7.73
CA GLY A 424 -0.67 0.08 8.64
C GLY A 424 -1.24 -0.12 10.04
N ARG A 425 -2.47 -0.64 10.15
CA ARG A 425 -3.09 -1.01 11.42
C ARG A 425 -2.38 -2.19 12.08
N LEU A 426 -2.02 -3.21 11.31
CA LEU A 426 -1.28 -4.36 11.84
C LEU A 426 0.12 -3.94 12.32
N ALA A 427 0.81 -3.07 11.58
CA ALA A 427 2.08 -2.48 11.98
C ALA A 427 1.96 -1.59 13.23
N PHE A 428 0.80 -0.96 13.44
CA PHE A 428 0.52 -0.29 14.71
C PHE A 428 0.38 -1.30 15.85
N VAL A 429 -0.40 -2.36 15.67
CA VAL A 429 -0.55 -3.43 16.68
C VAL A 429 0.82 -4.04 17.04
N SER A 430 1.66 -4.32 16.04
CA SER A 430 2.98 -4.93 16.25
C SER A 430 3.94 -4.06 17.09
N ARG A 431 3.80 -2.74 17.05
CA ARG A 431 4.55 -1.80 17.90
C ARG A 431 4.02 -1.69 19.33
N THR A 432 2.85 -2.28 19.62
CA THR A 432 2.20 -2.23 20.94
C THR A 432 2.28 -3.54 21.72
N VAL A 433 2.99 -4.54 21.19
CA VAL A 433 3.20 -5.85 21.82
C VAL A 433 4.66 -6.01 22.24
N SER A 434 4.95 -7.05 23.04
CA SER A 434 6.32 -7.35 23.46
C SER A 434 7.23 -7.60 22.25
N PRO A 435 8.42 -6.98 22.19
CA PRO A 435 9.37 -7.17 21.08
C PRO A 435 9.87 -8.63 20.96
N ARG A 436 9.74 -9.44 22.02
CA ARG A 436 10.13 -10.86 22.01
C ARG A 436 9.11 -11.78 21.34
N LEU A 437 7.86 -11.33 21.23
CA LEU A 437 6.74 -12.12 20.74
C LEU A 437 5.93 -11.32 19.70
N VAL A 438 6.59 -10.44 18.93
CA VAL A 438 5.90 -9.48 18.04
C VAL A 438 4.95 -10.21 17.11
N SER A 439 5.43 -11.22 16.38
CA SER A 439 4.63 -11.93 15.39
C SER A 439 3.42 -12.61 16.04
N GLN A 440 3.65 -13.41 17.09
CA GLN A 440 2.59 -14.13 17.80
C GLN A 440 1.57 -13.19 18.43
N ARG A 441 2.01 -12.21 19.23
CA ARG A 441 1.10 -11.29 19.93
C ARG A 441 0.36 -10.35 18.97
N SER A 442 0.94 -10.03 17.81
CA SER A 442 0.24 -9.26 16.76
C SER A 442 -0.91 -10.07 16.17
N ILE A 443 -0.66 -11.35 15.83
CA ILE A 443 -1.67 -12.26 15.30
C ILE A 443 -2.77 -12.50 16.34
N GLU A 444 -2.41 -12.83 17.58
CA GLU A 444 -3.37 -13.07 18.67
C GLU A 444 -4.27 -11.84 18.87
N ARG A 445 -3.70 -10.64 18.96
CA ARG A 445 -4.49 -9.40 19.10
C ARG A 445 -5.40 -9.15 17.91
N TYR A 446 -4.92 -9.43 16.69
CA TYR A 446 -5.73 -9.32 15.49
C TYR A 446 -6.90 -10.31 15.49
N LEU A 447 -6.66 -11.58 15.82
CA LEU A 447 -7.70 -12.60 15.93
C LEU A 447 -8.74 -12.27 17.01
N VAL A 448 -8.31 -11.71 18.15
CA VAL A 448 -9.23 -11.22 19.18
C VAL A 448 -10.12 -10.09 18.64
N GLN A 449 -9.56 -9.14 17.87
CA GLN A 449 -10.34 -8.07 17.26
C GLN A 449 -11.37 -8.60 16.24
N ILE A 450 -10.98 -9.59 15.43
CA ILE A 450 -11.92 -10.27 14.51
C ILE A 450 -13.02 -10.95 15.30
N GLN A 451 -12.68 -11.75 16.30
CA GLN A 451 -13.64 -12.49 17.12
C GLN A 451 -14.65 -11.53 17.77
N LEU A 452 -14.17 -10.43 18.36
CA LEU A 452 -15.04 -9.41 18.96
C LEU A 452 -15.99 -8.82 17.92
N SER A 453 -15.45 -8.38 16.78
CA SER A 453 -16.24 -7.78 15.69
C SER A 453 -17.29 -8.75 15.16
N TRP A 454 -16.95 -10.04 15.04
CA TRP A 454 -17.82 -11.08 14.51
C TRP A 454 -18.83 -11.63 15.52
N SER A 455 -18.52 -11.57 16.81
CA SER A 455 -19.39 -12.01 17.90
C SER A 455 -20.51 -11.03 18.26
N GLU A 456 -20.44 -9.78 17.76
CA GLU A 456 -21.53 -8.81 17.96
C GLU A 456 -22.82 -9.33 17.29
N PRO A 457 -23.94 -9.46 18.04
CA PRO A 457 -25.19 -9.96 17.50
C PRO A 457 -25.70 -9.04 16.39
N GLU A 458 -26.32 -9.61 15.36
CA GLU A 458 -26.86 -8.87 14.21
C GLU A 458 -27.75 -7.67 14.60
N SER A 459 -28.42 -7.73 15.76
CA SER A 459 -29.22 -6.63 16.27
C SER A 459 -28.44 -5.36 16.64
N ALA A 460 -27.10 -5.43 16.70
CA ALA A 460 -26.21 -4.34 17.06
C ALA A 460 -25.41 -3.77 15.86
N ARG A 461 -25.48 -4.40 14.69
CA ARG A 461 -24.88 -3.90 13.43
C ARG A 461 -25.94 -3.21 12.57
#